data_AF-A0A5B2VZV1-F1
#
_entry.id   AF-A0A5B2VZV1-F1
#
_cell.length_a   1.000
_cell.length_b   1.000
_cell.length_c   1.000
_cell.angle_alpha   90.00
_cell.angle_beta   90.00
_cell.angle_gamma   90.00
#
_symmetry.space_group_name_H-M   'P 1'
#
loop_
_entity.id
_entity.type
_entity.pdbx_description
1 polymer ?
#
loop_
_entity_poly.entity_id
_entity_poly.type
_entity_poly.pdbx_seq_one_letter_code
_entity_poly.pdbx_strand_id
1 'polypeptide(L)'
;MKNKLPPVTATYFITLIKDYLKGTRTKQEILTETSWLLQPQAGSSELTHILVSAARDINEQFHDEVVSQLSYAADTAPTRPGLIHQLEACINGHISPEVLQDWATWHLTAESEDVQFADAAVEYFCFHWLPAQQAVSAKQLRRAVEILRLNTGNVLKDRIALTLLTEKERQHFLFFLRDYIDHHKAPDELDLYLVQKLGMDHQSFPYMQELQAVAMGREQLETLLEKACLVAGN
;
A
#
# COMPACT_ATOMS: atom_id res chain seq x y z
N MET A 1 0.50 3.06 39.81
CA MET A 1 -0.46 2.10 39.21
C MET A 1 0.35 0.95 38.65
N LYS A 2 0.05 -0.30 39.02
CA LYS A 2 0.80 -1.48 38.54
C LYS A 2 0.39 -1.75 37.09
N ASN A 3 1.29 -1.49 36.13
CA ASN A 3 1.20 -2.05 34.78
C ASN A 3 1.26 -3.58 34.92
N LYS A 4 0.09 -4.23 35.04
CA LYS A 4 0.01 -5.67 34.88
C LYS A 4 0.25 -5.95 33.41
N LEU A 5 1.37 -6.59 33.10
CA LEU A 5 1.62 -7.13 31.77
C LEU A 5 0.41 -7.99 31.36
N PRO A 6 -0.10 -7.86 30.12
CA PRO A 6 -1.17 -8.73 29.65
C PRO A 6 -0.73 -10.20 29.80
N PRO A 7 -1.66 -11.12 30.13
CA PRO A 7 -1.34 -12.54 30.17
C PRO A 7 -0.86 -12.98 28.77
N VAL A 8 0.31 -13.61 28.71
CA VAL A 8 0.84 -14.14 27.44
C VAL A 8 0.07 -15.40 27.07
N THR A 9 -0.59 -15.36 25.92
CA THR A 9 -1.39 -16.45 25.36
C THR A 9 -1.13 -16.56 23.86
N ALA A 10 -1.59 -17.64 23.21
CA ALA A 10 -1.57 -17.73 21.74
C ALA A 10 -2.25 -16.51 21.08
N THR A 11 -3.37 -16.04 21.64
CA THR A 11 -4.08 -14.84 21.17
C THR A 11 -3.19 -13.60 21.18
N TYR A 12 -2.34 -13.43 22.19
CA TYR A 12 -1.40 -12.31 22.25
C TYR A 12 -0.47 -12.32 21.02
N PHE A 13 0.15 -13.46 20.71
CA PHE A 13 1.02 -13.59 19.53
C PHE A 13 0.27 -13.43 18.21
N ILE A 14 -0.92 -14.01 18.07
CA ILE A 14 -1.77 -13.86 16.89
C ILE A 14 -2.09 -12.38 16.64
N THR A 15 -2.46 -11.63 17.70
CA THR A 15 -2.74 -10.20 17.59
C THR A 15 -1.51 -9.42 17.12
N LEU A 16 -0.34 -9.66 17.71
CA LEU A 16 0.90 -8.98 17.29
C LEU A 16 1.25 -9.25 15.83
N ILE A 17 1.11 -10.51 15.38
CA ILE A 17 1.36 -10.88 13.99
C ILE A 17 0.34 -10.19 13.07
N LYS A 18 -0.95 -10.22 13.40
CA LYS A 18 -1.98 -9.56 12.60
C LYS A 18 -1.79 -8.05 12.52
N ASP A 19 -1.43 -7.41 13.64
CA ASP A 19 -1.15 -5.97 13.67
C ASP A 19 0.04 -5.59 12.78
N TYR A 20 1.08 -6.44 12.78
CA TYR A 20 2.19 -6.28 11.85
C TYR A 20 1.74 -6.42 10.40
N LEU A 21 1.07 -7.52 10.03
CA LEU A 21 0.68 -7.79 8.64
C LEU A 21 -0.32 -6.75 8.10
N LYS A 22 -1.29 -6.32 8.90
CA LYS A 22 -2.22 -5.21 8.56
C LYS A 22 -1.52 -3.86 8.41
N GLY A 23 -0.31 -3.73 8.95
CA GLY A 23 0.50 -2.52 8.98
C GLY A 23 0.16 -1.58 10.13
N THR A 24 -0.71 -1.93 11.07
CA THR A 24 -1.06 -1.08 12.22
C THR A 24 0.08 -0.95 13.23
N ARG A 25 1.09 -1.82 13.13
CA ARG A 25 2.34 -1.74 13.88
C ARG A 25 3.54 -2.07 13.01
N THR A 26 4.64 -1.38 13.26
CA THR A 26 5.95 -1.70 12.67
C THR A 26 6.64 -2.83 13.43
N LYS A 27 7.61 -3.47 12.76
CA LYS A 27 8.50 -4.45 13.41
C LYS A 27 9.16 -3.89 14.67
N GLN A 28 9.66 -2.66 14.60
CA GLN A 28 10.35 -2.03 15.73
C GLN A 28 9.43 -1.76 16.92
N GLU A 29 8.19 -1.34 16.67
CA GLU A 29 7.19 -1.12 17.74
C GLU A 29 6.84 -2.40 18.47
N ILE A 30 6.70 -3.52 17.74
CA ILE A 30 6.42 -4.83 18.33
C ILE A 30 7.62 -5.32 19.13
N LEU A 31 8.84 -5.27 18.56
CA LEU A 31 10.06 -5.69 19.26
C LEU A 31 10.29 -4.88 20.55
N THR A 32 9.98 -3.59 20.54
CA THR A 32 10.10 -2.72 21.72
C THR A 32 9.11 -3.14 22.81
N GLU A 33 7.84 -3.35 22.47
CA GLU A 33 6.83 -3.81 23.43
C GLU A 33 7.13 -5.19 24.01
N THR A 34 7.65 -6.09 23.17
CA THR A 34 7.89 -7.49 23.52
C THR A 34 9.33 -7.75 24.01
N SER A 35 10.10 -6.70 24.27
CA SER A 35 11.51 -6.79 24.70
C SER A 35 11.74 -7.57 26.01
N TRP A 36 10.72 -7.67 26.86
CA TRP A 36 10.74 -8.48 28.09
C TRP A 36 10.45 -9.97 27.85
N LEU A 37 9.89 -10.30 26.69
CA LEU A 37 9.44 -11.63 26.30
C LEU A 37 10.40 -12.28 25.30
N LEU A 38 10.83 -11.50 24.30
CA LEU A 38 11.72 -11.97 23.25
C LEU A 38 13.16 -11.89 23.73
N GLN A 39 13.88 -13.01 23.64
CA GLN A 39 15.33 -12.96 23.82
C GLN A 39 15.98 -12.20 22.65
N PRO A 40 17.16 -11.59 22.85
CA PRO A 40 17.91 -10.95 21.77
C PRO A 40 18.27 -12.01 20.71
N GLN A 41 17.47 -12.09 19.65
CA GLN A 41 17.74 -12.99 18.52
C GLN A 41 18.81 -12.31 17.64
N ALA A 42 19.93 -13.01 17.43
CA ALA A 42 20.98 -12.56 16.53
C ALA A 42 20.57 -12.86 15.08
N GLY A 43 20.06 -11.86 14.35
CA GLY A 43 19.85 -11.98 12.91
C GLY A 43 18.65 -11.22 12.33
N SER A 44 18.61 -11.18 11.00
CA SER A 44 17.61 -10.53 10.14
C SER A 44 16.31 -11.34 10.01
N SER A 45 15.89 -12.06 11.05
CA SER A 45 14.75 -12.97 10.96
C SER A 45 13.43 -12.22 10.74
N GLU A 46 12.54 -12.81 9.96
CA GLU A 46 11.17 -12.32 9.75
C GLU A 46 10.42 -12.22 11.09
N LEU A 47 9.65 -11.15 11.31
CA LEU A 47 9.01 -10.90 12.60
C LEU A 47 7.99 -11.99 12.96
N THR A 48 7.22 -12.46 11.98
CA THR A 48 6.25 -13.54 12.15
C THR A 48 6.91 -14.79 12.71
N HIS A 49 8.03 -15.23 12.12
CA HIS A 49 8.83 -16.36 12.58
C HIS A 49 9.36 -16.16 14.01
N ILE A 50 9.84 -14.96 14.34
CA ILE A 50 10.30 -14.63 15.71
C ILE A 50 9.16 -14.82 16.71
N LEU A 51 7.96 -14.30 16.41
CA LEU A 51 6.81 -14.37 17.29
C LEU A 51 6.26 -15.81 17.42
N VAL A 52 6.23 -16.57 16.32
CA VAL A 52 5.83 -17.99 16.31
C VAL A 52 6.81 -18.83 17.15
N SER A 53 8.11 -18.60 16.99
CA SER A 53 9.14 -19.30 17.77
C SER A 53 9.03 -18.98 19.26
N ALA A 54 8.84 -17.70 19.61
CA ALA A 54 8.64 -17.29 21.00
C ALA A 54 7.35 -17.88 21.60
N ALA A 55 6.28 -18.01 20.83
CA ALA A 55 5.07 -18.69 21.27
C ALA A 55 5.34 -20.15 21.64
N ARG A 56 6.09 -20.87 20.78
CA ARG A 56 6.50 -22.26 21.00
C ARG A 56 7.34 -22.43 22.26
N ASP A 57 8.32 -21.55 22.48
CA ASP A 57 9.23 -21.61 23.63
C ASP A 57 8.49 -21.45 24.98
N ILE A 58 7.36 -20.72 24.96
CA ILE A 58 6.51 -20.54 26.15
C ILE A 58 5.57 -21.73 26.34
N ASN A 59 4.92 -22.17 25.26
CA ASN A 59 4.06 -23.34 25.26
C ASN A 59 3.94 -23.89 23.83
N GLU A 60 4.32 -25.15 23.64
CA GLU A 60 4.22 -25.83 22.35
C GLU A 60 2.80 -25.79 21.76
N GLN A 61 1.75 -25.81 22.58
CA GLN A 61 0.37 -25.69 22.11
C GLN A 61 0.06 -24.32 21.50
N PHE A 62 0.75 -23.25 21.93
CA PHE A 62 0.54 -21.92 21.34
C PHE A 62 1.04 -21.86 19.90
N HIS A 63 2.10 -22.60 19.56
CA HIS A 63 2.58 -22.68 18.19
C HIS A 63 1.46 -23.18 17.26
N ASP A 64 0.83 -24.30 17.62
CA ASP A 64 -0.20 -24.93 16.79
C ASP A 64 -1.44 -24.03 16.64
N GLU A 65 -1.83 -23.34 17.70
CA GLU A 65 -2.91 -22.35 17.67
C GLU A 65 -2.57 -21.14 16.77
N VAL A 66 -1.36 -20.60 16.87
CA VAL A 66 -0.90 -19.47 16.06
C VAL A 66 -0.86 -19.84 14.58
N VAL A 67 -0.21 -20.96 14.24
CA VAL A 67 -0.10 -21.43 12.85
C VAL A 67 -1.48 -21.71 12.26
N SER A 68 -2.33 -22.43 13.00
CA SER A 68 -3.70 -22.73 12.56
C SER A 68 -4.49 -21.46 12.27
N GLN A 69 -4.48 -20.48 13.18
CA GLN A 69 -5.27 -19.26 12.98
C GLN A 69 -4.73 -18.34 11.89
N LEU A 70 -3.42 -18.31 11.64
CA LEU A 70 -2.84 -17.48 10.59
C LEU A 70 -3.12 -18.04 9.19
N SER A 71 -3.07 -19.36 9.01
CA SER A 71 -3.36 -20.02 7.72
C SER A 71 -4.78 -19.78 7.20
N TYR A 72 -5.72 -19.36 8.05
CA TYR A 72 -7.11 -19.06 7.68
C TYR A 72 -7.47 -17.57 7.82
N ALA A 73 -6.52 -16.71 8.13
CA ALA A 73 -6.78 -15.31 8.45
C ALA A 73 -6.90 -14.45 7.18
N ALA A 74 -8.09 -14.42 6.59
CA ALA A 74 -8.49 -13.44 5.58
C ALA A 74 -8.32 -11.98 6.07
N ASP A 75 -8.20 -11.77 7.38
CA ASP A 75 -7.96 -10.48 8.01
C ASP A 75 -6.47 -10.16 8.21
N THR A 76 -5.55 -10.61 7.36
CA THR A 76 -4.12 -10.25 7.46
C THR A 76 -3.68 -9.25 6.40
N ALA A 77 -4.52 -8.98 5.40
CA ALA A 77 -4.21 -8.05 4.33
C ALA A 77 -3.87 -6.65 4.87
N PRO A 78 -2.85 -5.98 4.28
CA PRO A 78 -2.58 -4.58 4.56
C PRO A 78 -3.83 -3.71 4.44
N THR A 79 -3.97 -2.77 5.37
CA THR A 79 -5.12 -1.86 5.43
C THR A 79 -4.69 -0.44 5.05
N ARG A 80 -5.62 0.43 4.65
CA ARG A 80 -5.29 1.84 4.36
C ARG A 80 -4.66 2.55 5.57
N PRO A 81 -5.22 2.47 6.80
CA PRO A 81 -4.56 3.04 7.98
C PRO A 81 -3.18 2.44 8.24
N GLY A 82 -3.02 1.13 8.04
CA GLY A 82 -1.74 0.46 8.21
C GLY A 82 -0.69 0.89 7.19
N LEU A 83 -1.06 0.99 5.91
CA LEU A 83 -0.16 1.50 4.87
C LEU A 83 0.28 2.94 5.19
N ILE A 84 -0.65 3.80 5.61
CA ILE A 84 -0.31 5.17 6.04
C ILE A 84 0.70 5.12 7.21
N HIS A 85 0.46 4.29 8.23
CA HIS A 85 1.36 4.14 9.38
C HIS A 85 2.78 3.72 8.96
N GLN A 86 2.91 2.71 8.10
CA GLN A 86 4.21 2.24 7.61
C GLN A 86 4.93 3.31 6.77
N LEU A 87 4.19 4.02 5.90
CA LEU A 87 4.74 5.12 5.12
C LEU A 87 5.27 6.24 6.02
N GLU A 88 4.51 6.63 7.05
CA GLU A 88 4.94 7.65 8.00
C GLU A 88 6.14 7.21 8.83
N ALA A 89 6.17 5.95 9.27
CA ALA A 89 7.34 5.38 9.93
C ALA A 89 8.58 5.42 9.02
N CYS A 90 8.43 5.13 7.73
CA CYS A 90 9.53 5.19 6.76
C CYS A 90 9.98 6.65 6.52
N ILE A 91 9.04 7.59 6.35
CA ILE A 91 9.33 9.02 6.14
C ILE A 91 10.10 9.61 7.34
N ASN A 92 9.77 9.17 8.56
CA ASN A 92 10.40 9.62 9.79
C ASN A 92 11.69 8.85 10.15
N GLY A 93 12.08 7.87 9.35
CA GLY A 93 13.30 7.08 9.58
C GLY A 93 13.18 6.04 10.70
N HIS A 94 11.96 5.71 11.14
CA HIS A 94 11.72 4.62 12.09
C HIS A 94 11.85 3.23 11.45
N ILE A 95 11.59 3.13 10.15
CA ILE A 95 11.89 1.95 9.32
C ILE A 95 12.62 2.39 8.05
N SER A 96 13.38 1.47 7.44
CA SER A 96 14.03 1.73 6.15
C SER A 96 13.08 1.45 4.98
N PRO A 97 13.36 1.97 3.77
CA PRO A 97 12.59 1.65 2.57
C PRO A 97 12.55 0.15 2.25
N GLU A 98 13.63 -0.58 2.54
CA GLU A 98 13.70 -2.03 2.35
C GLU A 98 12.74 -2.75 3.29
N VAL A 99 12.68 -2.33 4.57
CA VAL A 99 11.72 -2.89 5.54
C VAL A 99 10.27 -2.59 5.14
N LEU A 100 10.01 -1.40 4.60
CA LEU A 100 8.69 -1.07 4.04
C LEU A 100 8.34 -1.97 2.86
N GLN A 101 9.29 -2.21 1.96
CA GLN A 101 9.10 -3.08 0.80
C GLN A 101 8.83 -4.52 1.22
N ASP A 102 9.65 -5.09 2.09
CA ASP A 102 9.46 -6.45 2.61
C ASP A 102 8.07 -6.63 3.24
N TRP A 103 7.63 -5.65 4.04
CA TRP A 103 6.28 -5.65 4.62
C TRP A 103 5.18 -5.51 3.57
N ALA A 104 5.37 -4.67 2.55
CA ALA A 104 4.34 -4.45 1.54
C ALA A 104 4.23 -5.60 0.54
N THR A 105 5.17 -6.55 0.52
CA THR A 105 5.24 -7.62 -0.49
C THR A 105 5.32 -9.03 0.06
N TRP A 106 5.15 -9.27 1.37
CA TRP A 106 5.19 -10.64 1.94
C TRP A 106 4.21 -11.60 1.25
N HIS A 107 3.07 -11.06 0.82
CA HIS A 107 2.00 -11.78 0.12
C HIS A 107 2.26 -12.02 -1.38
N LEU A 108 3.39 -11.55 -1.93
CA LEU A 108 3.79 -11.84 -3.32
C LEU A 108 4.53 -13.18 -3.44
N THR A 109 4.79 -13.85 -2.32
CA THR A 109 5.44 -15.16 -2.30
C THR A 109 4.44 -16.24 -2.74
N ALA A 110 4.93 -17.29 -3.41
CA ALA A 110 4.12 -18.33 -4.06
C ALA A 110 3.18 -19.12 -3.11
N GLU A 111 3.26 -18.89 -1.80
CA GLU A 111 2.43 -19.55 -0.78
C GLU A 111 1.23 -18.68 -0.33
N SER A 112 1.10 -17.46 -0.87
CA SER A 112 0.18 -16.42 -0.37
C SER A 112 -0.99 -16.10 -1.30
N GLU A 113 -1.47 -17.07 -2.10
CA GLU A 113 -2.39 -16.83 -3.23
C GLU A 113 -3.79 -16.25 -2.85
N ASP A 114 -4.12 -16.11 -1.56
CA ASP A 114 -5.46 -15.75 -1.09
C ASP A 114 -5.57 -14.42 -0.32
N VAL A 115 -4.57 -13.53 -0.38
CA VAL A 115 -4.66 -12.24 0.35
C VAL A 115 -5.65 -11.29 -0.33
N GLN A 116 -6.83 -11.15 0.27
CA GLN A 116 -7.88 -10.25 -0.20
C GLN A 116 -7.75 -8.87 0.45
N PHE A 117 -7.43 -7.87 -0.36
CA PHE A 117 -7.38 -6.48 0.09
C PHE A 117 -8.78 -5.88 0.16
N ALA A 118 -9.11 -5.27 1.30
CA ALA A 118 -10.36 -4.51 1.44
C ALA A 118 -10.32 -3.16 0.70
N ASP A 119 -9.13 -2.68 0.31
CA ASP A 119 -8.92 -1.39 -0.32
C ASP A 119 -8.04 -1.53 -1.56
N ALA A 120 -8.62 -1.30 -2.73
CA ALA A 120 -7.94 -1.48 -4.00
C ALA A 120 -6.84 -0.44 -4.29
N ALA A 121 -6.81 0.70 -3.59
CA ALA A 121 -5.66 1.62 -3.68
C ALA A 121 -4.46 1.07 -2.90
N VAL A 122 -4.72 0.43 -1.75
CA VAL A 122 -3.70 -0.26 -0.96
C VAL A 122 -3.19 -1.48 -1.73
N GLU A 123 -4.10 -2.27 -2.30
CA GLU A 123 -3.77 -3.38 -3.21
C GLU A 123 -2.84 -2.91 -4.34
N TYR A 124 -3.25 -1.86 -5.07
CA TYR A 124 -2.45 -1.33 -6.16
C TYR A 124 -1.07 -0.85 -5.70
N PHE A 125 -0.99 -0.20 -4.53
CA PHE A 125 0.26 0.24 -3.95
C PHE A 125 1.20 -0.94 -3.68
N CYS A 126 0.70 -1.98 -3.02
CA CYS A 126 1.47 -3.15 -2.60
C CYS A 126 1.85 -4.07 -3.77
N PHE A 127 0.94 -4.36 -4.70
CA PHE A 127 1.17 -5.28 -5.82
C PHE A 127 1.91 -4.65 -7.00
N HIS A 128 1.69 -3.37 -7.27
CA HIS A 128 2.11 -2.77 -8.53
C HIS A 128 3.04 -1.58 -8.33
N TRP A 129 2.62 -0.59 -7.56
CA TRP A 129 3.37 0.67 -7.51
C TRP A 129 4.71 0.51 -6.81
N LEU A 130 4.72 0.01 -5.56
CA LEU A 130 5.93 -0.09 -4.75
C LEU A 130 6.93 -1.10 -5.35
N PRO A 131 6.53 -2.32 -5.77
CA PRO A 131 7.46 -3.29 -6.35
C PRO A 131 8.10 -2.80 -7.66
N ALA A 132 7.42 -1.93 -8.41
CA ALA A 132 7.96 -1.36 -9.65
C ALA A 132 9.00 -0.25 -9.41
N GLN A 133 9.19 0.22 -8.17
CA GLN A 133 10.17 1.26 -7.88
C GLN A 133 11.55 0.66 -7.60
N GLN A 134 12.57 1.13 -8.32
CA GLN A 134 13.97 0.80 -8.01
C GLN A 134 14.46 1.52 -6.74
N ALA A 135 13.97 2.73 -6.51
CA ALA A 135 14.24 3.53 -5.32
C ALA A 135 13.07 4.48 -5.09
N VAL A 136 12.56 4.54 -3.85
CA VAL A 136 11.44 5.41 -3.50
C VAL A 136 11.96 6.63 -2.77
N SER A 137 11.69 7.81 -3.31
CA SER A 137 12.07 9.07 -2.66
C SER A 137 11.11 9.43 -1.51
N ALA A 138 11.61 10.12 -0.49
CA ALA A 138 10.77 10.64 0.59
C ALA A 138 9.63 11.55 0.09
N LYS A 139 9.83 12.26 -1.03
CA LYS A 139 8.81 13.08 -1.68
C LYS A 139 7.65 12.22 -2.20
N GLN A 140 7.95 11.10 -2.85
CA GLN A 140 6.93 10.16 -3.34
C GLN A 140 6.16 9.53 -2.18
N LEU A 141 6.85 9.11 -1.11
CA LEU A 141 6.19 8.54 0.08
C LEU A 141 5.23 9.53 0.72
N ARG A 142 5.65 10.78 0.94
CA ARG A 142 4.76 11.84 1.49
C ARG A 142 3.55 12.05 0.60
N ARG A 143 3.76 12.08 -0.71
CA ARG A 143 2.66 12.27 -1.66
C ARG A 143 1.69 11.08 -1.69
N ALA A 144 2.18 9.86 -1.56
CA ALA A 144 1.34 8.67 -1.40
C ALA A 144 0.48 8.77 -0.13
N VAL A 145 1.05 9.21 1.00
CA VAL A 145 0.30 9.46 2.24
C VAL A 145 -0.80 10.49 2.04
N GLU A 146 -0.50 11.61 1.36
CA GLU A 146 -1.50 12.65 1.07
C GLU A 146 -2.66 12.09 0.24
N ILE A 147 -2.37 11.34 -0.84
CA ILE A 147 -3.39 10.69 -1.67
C ILE A 147 -4.25 9.74 -0.85
N LEU A 148 -3.62 8.86 -0.07
CA LEU A 148 -4.33 7.87 0.75
C LEU A 148 -5.22 8.52 1.81
N ARG A 149 -4.80 9.67 2.38
CA ARG A 149 -5.56 10.44 3.37
C ARG A 149 -6.74 11.19 2.78
N LEU A 150 -6.65 11.65 1.53
CA LEU A 150 -7.76 12.34 0.87
C LEU A 150 -9.01 11.46 0.80
N ASN A 151 -8.82 10.13 0.71
CA ASN A 151 -9.89 9.13 0.68
C ASN A 151 -11.06 9.60 -0.21
N THR A 152 -10.78 9.70 -1.52
CA THR A 152 -11.67 10.36 -2.48
C THR A 152 -13.03 9.66 -2.65
N GLY A 153 -13.21 8.50 -2.01
CA GLY A 153 -14.34 7.60 -2.22
C GLY A 153 -14.33 6.93 -3.59
N ASN A 154 -13.34 7.23 -4.44
CA ASN A 154 -13.20 6.69 -5.78
C ASN A 154 -11.82 6.03 -5.93
N VAL A 155 -11.83 4.71 -5.90
CA VAL A 155 -10.62 3.88 -6.03
C VAL A 155 -9.84 4.20 -7.31
N LEU A 156 -10.52 4.48 -8.42
CA LEU A 156 -9.87 4.78 -9.70
C LEU A 156 -9.11 6.10 -9.64
N LYS A 157 -9.63 7.11 -8.93
CA LYS A 157 -8.92 8.38 -8.70
C LYS A 157 -7.66 8.17 -7.86
N ASP A 158 -7.76 7.42 -6.78
CA ASP A 158 -6.60 7.09 -5.94
C ASP A 158 -5.53 6.33 -6.76
N ARG A 159 -5.94 5.33 -7.55
CA ARG A 159 -5.04 4.55 -8.42
C ARG A 159 -4.35 5.42 -9.46
N ILE A 160 -5.08 6.30 -10.14
CA ILE A 160 -4.50 7.26 -11.09
C ILE A 160 -3.47 8.13 -10.38
N ALA A 161 -3.85 8.75 -9.25
CA ALA A 161 -2.96 9.63 -8.52
C ALA A 161 -1.68 8.92 -8.04
N LEU A 162 -1.78 7.68 -7.55
CA LEU A 162 -0.64 6.85 -7.17
C LEU A 162 0.25 6.54 -8.39
N THR A 163 -0.33 6.21 -9.54
CA THR A 163 0.42 5.97 -10.79
C THR A 163 1.22 7.20 -11.21
N LEU A 164 0.61 8.38 -11.10
CA LEU A 164 1.21 9.67 -11.48
C LEU A 164 2.26 10.18 -10.47
N LEU A 165 2.55 9.45 -9.38
CA LEU A 165 3.69 9.74 -8.49
C LEU A 165 5.03 9.64 -9.21
N THR A 166 5.10 8.85 -10.28
CA THR A 166 6.31 8.69 -11.10
C THR A 166 6.31 9.73 -12.21
N GLU A 167 7.35 10.57 -12.26
CA GLU A 167 7.50 11.63 -13.27
C GLU A 167 7.34 11.10 -14.70
N LYS A 168 7.95 9.95 -14.99
CA LYS A 168 7.86 9.28 -16.29
C LYS A 168 6.42 8.94 -16.67
N GLU A 169 5.65 8.36 -15.75
CA GLU A 169 4.25 8.02 -16.01
C GLU A 169 3.39 9.28 -16.12
N ARG A 170 3.70 10.33 -15.36
CA ARG A 170 3.04 11.64 -15.51
C ARG A 170 3.24 12.24 -16.89
N GLN A 171 4.46 12.19 -17.41
CA GLN A 171 4.78 12.68 -18.77
C GLN A 171 4.11 11.83 -19.85
N HIS A 172 4.14 10.51 -19.71
CA HIS A 172 3.45 9.60 -20.64
C HIS A 172 1.94 9.84 -20.65
N PHE A 173 1.33 9.99 -19.48
CA PHE A 173 -0.09 10.28 -19.35
C PHE A 173 -0.46 11.60 -20.02
N LEU A 174 0.31 12.66 -19.75
CA LEU A 174 0.10 13.97 -20.38
C LEU A 174 0.22 13.90 -21.90
N PHE A 175 1.28 13.27 -22.41
CA PHE A 175 1.52 13.12 -23.85
C PHE A 175 0.40 12.35 -24.53
N PHE A 176 -0.02 11.23 -23.95
CA PHE A 176 -1.09 10.41 -24.48
C PHE A 176 -2.42 11.17 -24.54
N LEU A 177 -2.80 11.86 -23.46
CA LEU A 177 -4.04 12.63 -23.43
C LEU A 177 -4.01 13.77 -24.45
N ARG A 178 -2.86 14.41 -24.67
CA ARG A 178 -2.70 15.44 -25.70
C ARG A 178 -2.94 14.89 -27.10
N ASP A 179 -2.28 13.79 -27.46
CA ASP A 179 -2.46 13.14 -28.76
C ASP A 179 -3.92 12.70 -28.99
N TYR A 180 -4.60 12.26 -27.94
CA TYR A 180 -6.03 11.93 -27.98
C TYR A 180 -6.91 13.15 -28.21
N ILE A 181 -6.66 14.26 -27.50
CA ILE A 181 -7.39 15.51 -27.69
C ILE A 181 -7.19 16.05 -29.11
N ASP A 182 -5.97 15.97 -29.65
CA ASP A 182 -5.63 16.42 -31.00
C ASP A 182 -6.15 15.48 -32.11
N HIS A 183 -6.92 14.46 -31.75
CA HIS A 183 -7.54 13.46 -32.66
C HIS A 183 -6.52 12.61 -33.43
N HIS A 184 -5.29 12.51 -32.92
CA HIS A 184 -4.29 11.57 -33.43
C HIS A 184 -4.50 10.14 -32.88
N LYS A 185 -5.37 9.98 -31.87
CA LYS A 185 -5.73 8.69 -31.26
C LYS A 185 -7.23 8.45 -31.27
N ALA A 186 -7.63 7.22 -31.58
CA ALA A 186 -9.02 6.81 -31.53
C ALA A 186 -9.47 6.47 -30.09
N PRO A 187 -10.78 6.47 -29.79
CA PRO A 187 -11.32 6.02 -28.49
C PRO A 187 -10.85 4.61 -28.09
N ASP A 188 -10.75 3.68 -29.03
CA ASP A 188 -10.25 2.33 -28.77
C ASP A 188 -8.78 2.31 -28.29
N GLU A 189 -7.97 3.28 -28.73
CA GLU A 189 -6.60 3.42 -28.27
C GLU A 189 -6.55 4.00 -26.85
N LEU A 190 -7.49 4.89 -26.49
CA LEU A 190 -7.66 5.36 -25.11
C LEU A 190 -8.03 4.21 -24.19
N ASP A 191 -8.97 3.34 -24.60
CA ASP A 191 -9.30 2.14 -23.85
C ASP A 191 -8.10 1.24 -23.63
N LEU A 192 -7.34 0.94 -24.69
CA LEU A 192 -6.16 0.11 -24.59
C LEU A 192 -5.14 0.70 -23.59
N TYR A 193 -4.90 2.00 -23.66
CA TYR A 193 -4.00 2.70 -22.74
C TYR A 193 -4.48 2.61 -21.30
N LEU A 194 -5.74 2.95 -21.04
CA LEU A 194 -6.32 2.96 -19.70
C LEU A 194 -6.37 1.56 -19.10
N VAL A 195 -6.69 0.53 -19.88
CA VAL A 195 -6.73 -0.86 -19.42
C VAL A 195 -5.32 -1.33 -19.07
N GLN A 196 -4.34 -1.07 -19.94
CA GLN A 196 -2.96 -1.50 -19.71
C GLN A 196 -2.31 -0.79 -18.51
N LYS A 197 -2.54 0.51 -18.35
CA LYS A 197 -1.87 1.33 -17.33
C LYS A 197 -2.63 1.40 -16.02
N LEU A 198 -3.95 1.41 -16.08
CA LEU A 198 -4.81 1.74 -14.95
C LEU A 198 -5.92 0.71 -14.72
N GLY A 199 -5.97 -0.37 -15.53
CA GLY A 199 -6.94 -1.45 -15.37
C GLY A 199 -8.39 -1.02 -15.50
N MET A 200 -8.67 0.00 -16.31
CA MET A 200 -10.02 0.53 -16.51
C MET A 200 -10.24 0.92 -17.98
N ASP A 201 -11.49 1.00 -18.42
CA ASP A 201 -11.86 1.56 -19.72
C ASP A 201 -12.18 3.05 -19.62
N HIS A 202 -12.41 3.69 -20.76
CA HIS A 202 -12.78 5.10 -20.85
C HIS A 202 -14.14 5.38 -20.20
N GLN A 203 -15.07 4.41 -20.16
CA GLN A 203 -16.37 4.59 -19.51
C GLN A 203 -16.22 4.73 -17.99
N SER A 204 -15.23 4.05 -17.43
CA SER A 204 -14.89 4.08 -16.01
C SER A 204 -13.90 5.18 -15.65
N PHE A 205 -13.30 5.86 -16.64
CA PHE A 205 -12.28 6.87 -16.41
C PHE A 205 -12.88 8.12 -15.72
N PRO A 206 -12.47 8.42 -14.47
CA PRO A 206 -13.16 9.41 -13.63
C PRO A 206 -12.95 10.86 -14.07
N TYR A 207 -12.10 11.12 -15.08
CA TYR A 207 -11.79 12.44 -15.61
C TYR A 207 -12.21 12.62 -17.07
N MET A 208 -13.14 11.79 -17.58
CA MET A 208 -13.64 11.92 -18.97
C MET A 208 -14.31 13.27 -19.24
N GLN A 209 -15.05 13.81 -18.27
CA GLN A 209 -15.75 15.09 -18.45
C GLN A 209 -14.75 16.24 -18.59
N GLU A 210 -13.72 16.26 -17.74
CA GLU A 210 -12.61 17.19 -17.83
C GLU A 210 -11.86 17.03 -19.15
N LEU A 211 -11.59 15.79 -19.58
CA LEU A 211 -10.90 15.52 -20.84
C LEU A 211 -11.69 16.08 -22.05
N GLN A 212 -13.01 15.91 -22.05
CA GLN A 212 -13.89 16.49 -23.07
C GLN A 212 -13.91 18.02 -23.00
N ALA A 213 -13.90 18.62 -21.80
CA ALA A 213 -13.83 20.06 -21.65
C ALA A 213 -12.52 20.65 -22.21
N VAL A 214 -11.39 19.96 -22.02
CA VAL A 214 -10.11 20.32 -22.63
C VAL A 214 -10.19 20.20 -24.16
N ALA A 215 -10.77 19.12 -24.69
CA ALA A 215 -10.94 18.96 -26.14
C ALA A 215 -11.82 20.04 -26.79
N MET A 216 -12.76 20.61 -26.04
CA MET A 216 -13.58 21.75 -26.48
C MET A 216 -12.92 23.13 -26.25
N GLY A 217 -11.67 23.16 -25.78
CA GLY A 217 -10.94 24.39 -25.46
C GLY A 217 -11.47 25.16 -24.25
N ARG A 218 -12.23 24.50 -23.36
CA ARG A 218 -12.86 25.11 -22.17
C ARG A 218 -12.00 25.00 -20.91
N GLU A 219 -11.13 24.01 -20.84
CA GLU A 219 -10.14 23.82 -19.77
C GLU A 219 -8.75 23.61 -20.36
N GLN A 220 -7.72 23.81 -19.55
CA GLN A 220 -6.33 23.46 -19.89
C GLN A 220 -6.03 22.02 -19.46
N LEU A 221 -5.22 21.32 -20.25
CA LEU A 221 -4.83 19.94 -19.95
C LEU A 221 -4.07 19.83 -18.62
N GLU A 222 -3.32 20.87 -18.27
CA GLU A 222 -2.60 21.01 -17.02
C GLU A 222 -3.55 20.97 -15.80
N THR A 223 -4.75 21.57 -15.91
CA THR A 223 -5.76 21.54 -14.86
C THR A 223 -6.31 20.12 -14.64
N LEU A 224 -6.51 19.35 -15.72
CA LEU A 224 -6.86 17.93 -15.62
C LEU A 224 -5.74 17.16 -14.91
N LEU A 225 -4.48 17.43 -15.27
CA LEU A 225 -3.34 16.77 -14.64
C LEU A 225 -3.25 17.07 -13.14
N GLU A 226 -3.50 18.30 -12.72
CA GLU A 226 -3.54 18.69 -11.30
C GLU A 226 -4.65 17.94 -10.55
N LYS A 227 -5.87 17.89 -11.12
CA LYS A 227 -7.01 17.12 -10.59
C LYS A 227 -6.69 15.62 -10.51
N ALA A 228 -6.03 15.06 -11.53
CA ALA A 228 -5.65 13.64 -11.61
C ALA A 228 -4.54 13.28 -10.63
N CYS A 229 -3.59 14.19 -10.41
CA CYS A 229 -2.57 14.05 -9.39
C CYS A 229 -3.13 14.27 -7.97
N LEU A 230 -4.40 14.70 -7.82
CA LEU A 230 -5.05 15.12 -6.58
C LEU A 230 -4.30 16.25 -5.84
N VAL A 231 -3.59 17.10 -6.58
CA VAL A 231 -2.87 18.23 -5.98
C VAL A 231 -3.93 19.22 -5.52
N ALA A 232 -3.95 19.56 -4.23
CA ALA A 232 -4.80 20.64 -3.76
C ALA A 232 -4.38 21.91 -4.52
N GLY A 233 -5.31 22.54 -5.23
CA GLY A 233 -5.08 23.87 -5.78
C GLY A 233 -4.65 24.78 -4.63
N ASN A 234 -3.50 25.43 -4.80
CA ASN A 234 -2.99 26.42 -3.85
C ASN A 234 -4.02 27.52 -3.56
#